data_AF-A0A3D2MZK8-F1
#
_entry.id   AF-A0A3D2MZK8-F1
#
_cell.length_a   1.000
_cell.length_b   1.000
_cell.length_c   1.000
_cell.angle_alpha   90.00
_cell.angle_beta   90.00
_cell.angle_gamma   90.00
#
_symmetry.space_group_name_H-M   'P 1'
#
loop_
_entity.id
_entity.type
_entity.pdbx_description
1 polymer ?
#
loop_
_entity_poly.entity_id
_entity_poly.type
_entity_poly.pdbx_seq_one_letter_code
_entity_poly.pdbx_strand_id
1 'polypeptide(L)'
;IELELLAPNLADFDLDLLGEALLPERDLQFSYLGLQTLYDRYFIHSNDVRFELPQLFFMRVAMGLATREDDKNARAVEFYQLLSSFDYMSSTPTLFNSGTLRPQLSSCYLTTVPDDLHGIYGAIQDNAMLSKFAGGLGNDWTPVRALGAYIKGTNG
;
A
#
# COMPACT_ATOMS: atom_id res chain seq x y z
N ILE A 1 -4.38 10.78 13.82
CA ILE A 1 -5.67 10.09 14.06
C ILE A 1 -6.83 11.08 13.93
N GLU A 2 -6.80 12.24 14.58
CA GLU A 2 -7.86 13.27 14.47
C GLU A 2 -8.15 13.73 13.04
N LEU A 3 -7.12 13.82 12.19
CA LEU A 3 -7.26 14.16 10.78
C LEU A 3 -7.68 12.99 9.89
N GLU A 4 -7.99 11.82 10.46
CA GLU A 4 -8.37 10.59 9.73
C GLU A 4 -7.28 10.06 8.75
N LEU A 5 -6.03 10.53 8.88
CA LEU A 5 -4.91 10.10 8.04
C LEU A 5 -4.23 8.81 8.53
N LEU A 6 -4.41 8.47 9.81
CA LEU A 6 -3.82 7.30 10.47
C LEU A 6 -4.91 6.41 11.05
N ALA A 7 -4.66 5.10 11.03
CA ALA A 7 -5.57 4.14 11.61
C ALA A 7 -5.60 4.27 13.16
N PRO A 8 -6.78 4.27 13.81
CA PRO A 8 -6.90 4.47 15.26
C PRO A 8 -6.17 3.41 16.10
N ASN A 9 -6.12 2.17 15.60
CA ASN A 9 -5.44 1.05 16.25
C ASN A 9 -3.92 1.22 16.39
N LEU A 10 -3.31 2.18 15.69
CA LEU A 10 -1.90 2.54 15.94
C LEU A 10 -1.70 3.13 17.34
N ALA A 11 -2.73 3.70 17.96
CA ALA A 11 -2.67 4.18 19.33
C ALA A 11 -2.58 3.05 20.37
N ASP A 12 -2.85 1.81 19.97
CA ASP A 12 -2.78 0.66 20.88
C ASP A 12 -1.33 0.18 21.11
N PHE A 13 -0.36 0.71 20.37
CA PHE A 13 1.07 0.41 20.54
C PHE A 13 1.65 1.18 21.72
N ASP A 14 2.78 0.69 22.25
CA ASP A 14 3.55 1.41 23.27
C ASP A 14 4.41 2.48 22.58
N LEU A 15 3.89 3.70 22.49
CA LEU A 15 4.54 4.79 21.77
C LEU A 15 5.82 5.29 22.44
N ASP A 16 5.94 5.12 23.76
CA ASP A 16 7.15 5.50 24.49
C ASP A 16 8.29 4.54 24.13
N LEU A 17 8.02 3.23 24.18
CA LEU A 17 8.96 2.19 23.75
C LEU A 17 9.36 2.36 22.28
N LEU A 18 8.39 2.57 21.39
CA LEU A 18 8.67 2.76 19.97
C LEU A 18 9.43 4.07 19.70
N GLY A 19 9.17 5.13 20.49
CA GLY A 19 9.89 6.38 20.42
C GLY A 19 11.36 6.24 20.80
N GLU A 20 11.67 5.45 21.84
CA GLU A 20 13.04 5.12 22.25
C GLU A 20 13.77 4.26 21.21
N ALA A 21 13.05 3.46 20.42
CA ALA A 21 13.63 2.63 19.38
C ALA A 21 14.03 3.40 18.11
N LEU A 22 13.60 4.66 17.96
CA LEU A 22 13.96 5.49 16.81
C LEU A 22 15.44 5.84 16.82
N LEU A 23 16.05 5.83 15.64
CA LEU A 23 17.46 6.12 15.40
C LEU A 23 17.59 7.35 14.48
N PRO A 24 17.57 8.58 15.02
CA PRO A 24 17.58 9.82 14.24
C PRO A 24 18.80 9.97 13.32
N GLU A 25 19.93 9.38 13.68
CA GLU A 25 21.15 9.37 12.88
C GLU A 25 20.96 8.71 11.50
N ARG A 26 19.94 7.86 11.33
CA ARG A 26 19.60 7.24 10.05
C ARG A 26 19.04 8.23 9.03
N ASP A 27 18.61 9.42 9.45
CA ASP A 27 18.24 10.50 8.52
C ASP A 27 19.44 10.92 7.64
N LEU A 28 20.66 10.75 8.13
CA LEU A 28 21.89 11.08 7.40
C LEU A 28 22.22 10.06 6.30
N GLN A 29 21.52 8.92 6.23
CA GLN A 29 21.71 7.92 5.19
C GLN A 29 21.04 8.31 3.87
N PHE A 30 20.10 9.25 3.90
CA PHE A 30 19.38 9.66 2.69
C PHE A 30 20.27 10.45 1.74
N SER A 31 20.24 10.03 0.47
CA SER A 31 20.60 10.95 -0.62
C SER A 31 19.53 12.02 -0.79
N TYR A 32 19.91 13.16 -1.38
CA TYR A 32 18.97 14.24 -1.67
C TYR A 32 17.74 13.75 -2.46
N LEU A 33 17.94 12.95 -3.52
CA LEU A 33 16.84 12.42 -4.33
C LEU A 33 15.93 11.48 -3.53
N GLY A 34 16.51 10.66 -2.66
CA GLY A 34 15.75 9.75 -1.80
C GLY A 34 14.83 10.51 -0.85
N LEU A 35 15.37 11.52 -0.16
CA LEU A 35 14.59 12.35 0.74
C LEU A 35 13.53 13.17 0.01
N GLN A 36 13.89 13.78 -1.12
CA GLN A 36 12.95 14.54 -1.96
C GLN A 36 11.78 13.66 -2.41
N THR A 37 12.07 12.42 -2.82
CA THR A 37 11.03 11.46 -3.24
C THR A 37 10.05 11.15 -2.11
N LEU A 38 10.55 10.93 -0.89
CA LEU A 38 9.69 10.69 0.28
C LEU A 38 8.87 11.93 0.64
N TYR A 39 9.49 13.10 0.65
CA TYR A 39 8.84 14.37 0.97
C TYR A 39 7.71 14.73 0.00
N ASP A 40 7.96 14.54 -1.31
CA ASP A 40 7.00 14.92 -2.35
C ASP A 40 5.78 13.99 -2.39
N ARG A 41 5.96 12.70 -2.06
CA ARG A 41 4.95 11.68 -2.36
C ARG A 41 4.52 10.78 -1.21
N TYR A 42 5.35 10.58 -0.17
CA TYR A 42 5.11 9.52 0.82
C TYR A 42 4.79 10.05 2.22
N PHE A 43 5.36 11.18 2.62
CA PHE A 43 5.09 11.74 3.94
C PHE A 43 3.67 12.22 4.07
N ILE A 44 3.04 11.87 5.18
CA ILE A 44 1.70 12.35 5.51
C ILE A 44 1.74 13.88 5.67
N HIS A 45 0.76 14.53 5.06
CA HIS A 45 0.60 15.99 5.08
C HIS A 45 -0.86 16.39 5.25
N SER A 46 -1.07 17.61 5.74
CA SER A 46 -2.38 18.26 5.82
C SER A 46 -2.20 19.74 5.51
N ASN A 47 -3.07 20.32 4.68
CA ASN A 47 -2.98 21.71 4.24
C ASN A 47 -1.57 22.09 3.73
N ASP A 48 -1.01 21.24 2.86
CA ASP A 48 0.35 21.34 2.29
C ASP A 48 1.54 21.27 3.27
N VAL A 49 1.27 21.16 4.58
CA VAL A 49 2.30 20.99 5.61
C VAL A 49 2.55 19.49 5.84
N ARG A 50 3.78 19.05 5.58
CA ARG A 50 4.24 17.71 5.92
C ARG A 50 4.57 17.70 7.41
N PHE A 51 3.99 16.76 8.15
CA PHE A 51 4.20 16.62 9.59
C PHE A 51 4.77 15.25 9.97
N GLU A 52 5.16 14.45 8.96
CA GLU A 52 5.82 13.18 9.14
C GLU A 52 7.32 13.30 8.86
N LEU A 53 8.14 12.89 9.82
CA LEU A 53 9.60 12.82 9.70
C LEU A 53 10.03 11.47 9.10
N PRO A 54 11.24 11.34 8.51
CA PRO A 54 11.65 10.10 7.84
C PRO A 54 11.66 8.87 8.76
N GLN A 55 12.15 9.01 10.00
CA GLN A 55 12.11 7.89 10.96
C GLN A 55 10.68 7.53 11.39
N LEU A 56 9.81 8.53 11.56
CA LEU A 56 8.40 8.31 11.89
C LEU A 56 7.65 7.65 10.73
N PHE A 57 8.00 7.98 9.50
CA PHE A 57 7.48 7.33 8.29
C PHE A 57 7.77 5.82 8.31
N PHE A 58 9.03 5.42 8.57
CA PHE A 58 9.37 4.00 8.66
C PHE A 58 8.70 3.32 9.85
N MET A 59 8.63 4.00 11.00
CA MET A 59 7.94 3.46 12.17
C MET A 59 6.44 3.26 11.92
N ARG A 60 5.76 4.21 11.25
CA ARG A 60 4.36 4.05 10.83
C ARG A 60 4.18 2.82 9.96
N VAL A 61 5.03 2.64 8.95
CA VAL A 61 4.95 1.48 8.06
C VAL A 61 5.14 0.19 8.85
N ALA A 62 6.13 0.15 9.74
CA ALA A 62 6.42 -0.99 10.60
C ALA A 62 5.27 -1.34 11.55
N MET A 63 4.71 -0.35 12.25
CA MET A 63 3.55 -0.54 13.12
C MET A 63 2.34 -1.06 12.33
N GLY A 64 2.07 -0.47 11.16
CA GLY A 64 0.96 -0.90 10.31
C GLY A 64 1.07 -2.37 9.90
N LEU A 65 2.27 -2.86 9.60
CA LEU A 65 2.53 -4.26 9.29
C LEU A 65 2.44 -5.18 10.51
N ALA A 66 2.89 -4.70 11.68
CA ALA A 66 2.95 -5.49 12.91
C ALA A 66 1.62 -5.55 13.69
N THR A 67 0.58 -4.81 13.28
CA THR A 67 -0.69 -4.68 14.02
C THR A 67 -1.32 -6.01 14.46
N ARG A 68 -1.15 -7.08 13.68
CA ARG A 68 -1.77 -8.39 13.92
C ARG A 68 -0.79 -9.45 14.43
N GLU A 69 0.41 -9.03 14.84
CA GLU A 69 1.42 -9.92 15.44
C GLU A 69 1.12 -10.16 16.92
N ASP A 70 1.58 -11.31 17.45
CA ASP A 70 1.42 -11.66 18.86
C ASP A 70 2.14 -10.66 19.78
N ASP A 71 3.38 -10.29 19.41
CA ASP A 71 4.14 -9.20 20.05
C ASP A 71 4.34 -8.06 19.04
N LYS A 72 3.29 -7.27 18.86
CA LYS A 72 3.27 -6.15 17.91
C LYS A 72 4.36 -5.12 18.16
N ASN A 73 4.72 -4.83 19.41
CA ASN A 73 5.74 -3.82 19.72
C ASN A 73 7.13 -4.33 19.31
N ALA A 74 7.49 -5.55 19.69
CA ALA A 74 8.77 -6.14 19.29
C ALA A 74 8.89 -6.27 17.76
N ARG A 75 7.81 -6.70 17.09
CA ARG A 75 7.79 -6.83 15.61
C ARG A 75 7.84 -5.48 14.91
N ALA A 76 7.18 -4.45 15.43
CA ALA A 76 7.30 -3.10 14.89
C ALA A 76 8.74 -2.58 14.99
N VAL A 77 9.43 -2.80 16.10
CA VAL A 77 10.85 -2.43 16.23
C VAL A 77 11.72 -3.18 15.22
N GLU A 78 11.51 -4.49 15.07
CA GLU A 78 12.24 -5.31 14.08
C GLU A 78 12.03 -4.81 12.65
N PHE A 79 10.77 -4.60 12.24
CA PHE A 79 10.45 -4.10 10.91
C PHE A 79 10.98 -2.69 10.68
N TYR A 80 10.90 -1.81 11.69
CA TYR A 80 11.48 -0.47 11.63
C TYR A 80 12.99 -0.54 11.40
N GLN A 81 13.71 -1.38 12.14
CA GLN A 81 15.16 -1.51 12.00
C GLN A 81 15.56 -1.97 10.61
N LEU A 82 14.81 -2.91 10.02
CA LEU A 82 15.04 -3.43 8.67
C LEU A 82 14.74 -2.39 7.57
N LEU A 83 13.65 -1.63 7.71
CA LEU A 83 13.24 -0.62 6.73
C LEU A 83 14.14 0.63 6.77
N SER A 84 14.44 1.12 7.98
CA SER A 84 15.20 2.36 8.16
C SER A 84 16.70 2.19 7.94
N SER A 85 17.23 0.96 7.92
CA SER A 85 18.63 0.67 7.51
C SER A 85 18.81 0.57 6.00
N PHE A 86 17.71 0.57 5.23
CA PHE A 86 17.67 0.29 3.79
C PHE A 86 18.11 -1.12 3.38
N ASP A 87 18.23 -2.06 4.32
CA ASP A 87 18.55 -3.46 4.02
C ASP A 87 17.42 -4.13 3.21
N TYR A 88 16.19 -3.68 3.44
CA TYR A 88 15.02 -4.04 2.65
C TYR A 88 14.07 -2.85 2.53
N MET A 89 13.38 -2.76 1.40
CA MET A 89 12.35 -1.76 1.18
C MET A 89 11.06 -2.43 0.72
N SER A 90 9.96 -2.09 1.39
CA SER A 90 8.63 -2.54 0.98
C SER A 90 8.21 -1.91 -0.35
N SER A 91 7.22 -2.51 -1.01
CA SER A 91 6.63 -1.95 -2.22
C SER A 91 5.98 -0.59 -1.95
N THR A 92 5.90 0.24 -3.00
CA THR A 92 5.22 1.56 -2.95
C THR A 92 3.84 1.55 -2.28
N PRO A 93 2.89 0.65 -2.62
CA PRO A 93 1.58 0.64 -1.95
C PRO A 93 1.68 0.36 -0.44
N THR A 94 2.60 -0.50 -0.02
CA THR A 94 2.84 -0.76 1.41
C THR A 94 3.39 0.48 2.11
N LEU A 95 4.40 1.14 1.54
CA LEU A 95 4.98 2.36 2.10
C LEU A 95 3.95 3.50 2.21
N PHE A 96 3.08 3.62 1.20
CA PHE A 96 2.07 4.68 1.15
C PHE A 96 0.92 4.42 2.13
N ASN A 97 0.40 3.19 2.16
CA ASN A 97 -0.88 2.90 2.81
C ASN A 97 -0.76 2.23 4.18
N SER A 98 0.39 1.67 4.55
CA SER A 98 0.57 1.04 5.86
C SER A 98 0.36 2.04 7.00
N GLY A 99 -0.41 1.62 8.01
CA GLY A 99 -0.77 2.46 9.16
C GLY A 99 -1.88 3.50 8.89
N THR A 100 -2.52 3.49 7.71
CA THR A 100 -3.66 4.37 7.37
C THR A 100 -5.00 3.63 7.48
N LEU A 101 -6.13 4.35 7.45
CA LEU A 101 -7.47 3.80 7.70
C LEU A 101 -7.90 2.64 6.78
N ARG A 102 -7.46 2.64 5.51
CA ARG A 102 -7.83 1.63 4.51
C ARG A 102 -6.57 1.16 3.78
N PRO A 103 -5.78 0.29 4.42
CA PRO A 103 -4.44 -0.01 3.94
C PRO A 103 -4.49 -0.95 2.72
N GLN A 104 -4.48 -0.38 1.51
CA GLN A 104 -4.29 -1.15 0.28
C GLN A 104 -2.80 -1.41 0.06
N LEU A 105 -2.29 -2.48 0.68
CA LEU A 105 -0.86 -2.79 0.70
C LEU A 105 -0.34 -3.46 -0.57
N SER A 106 -1.25 -3.98 -1.39
CA SER A 106 -0.93 -4.61 -2.67
C SER A 106 -1.64 -3.88 -3.80
N SER A 107 -0.96 -3.74 -4.93
CA SER A 107 -1.48 -3.03 -6.10
C SER A 107 -1.30 -3.79 -7.40
N CYS A 108 -0.97 -5.08 -7.39
CA CYS A 108 -0.80 -5.88 -8.60
C CYS A 108 -1.80 -7.03 -8.60
N TYR A 109 -2.64 -7.09 -9.63
CA TYR A 109 -3.73 -8.05 -9.71
C TYR A 109 -3.73 -8.78 -11.06
N LEU A 110 -4.09 -10.06 -11.02
CA LEU A 110 -4.29 -10.88 -12.22
C LEU A 110 -5.74 -11.33 -12.27
N THR A 111 -6.37 -11.19 -13.43
CA THR A 111 -7.74 -11.66 -13.67
C THR A 111 -7.82 -12.42 -14.98
N THR A 112 -8.80 -13.32 -15.09
CA THR A 112 -9.14 -14.03 -16.33
C THR A 112 -10.57 -13.66 -16.71
N VAL A 113 -10.77 -13.22 -17.94
CA VAL A 113 -12.07 -12.74 -18.45
C VAL A 113 -12.84 -13.93 -19.03
N PRO A 114 -14.03 -14.27 -18.51
CA PRO A 114 -14.85 -15.35 -19.04
C PRO A 114 -15.53 -14.97 -20.37
N ASP A 115 -15.89 -15.96 -21.19
CA ASP A 115 -16.55 -15.78 -22.50
C ASP A 115 -18.08 -15.68 -22.41
N ASP A 116 -18.56 -14.79 -21.56
CA ASP A 116 -19.97 -14.42 -21.49
C ASP A 116 -20.11 -12.92 -21.20
N LEU A 117 -21.16 -12.28 -21.73
CA LEU A 117 -21.28 -10.83 -21.68
C LEU A 117 -21.37 -10.29 -20.24
N HIS A 118 -22.02 -11.03 -19.34
CA HIS A 118 -22.14 -10.62 -17.94
C HIS A 118 -20.78 -10.67 -17.26
N GLY A 119 -20.03 -11.74 -17.44
CA GLY A 119 -18.68 -11.90 -16.91
C GLY A 119 -17.66 -10.93 -17.53
N ILE A 120 -17.77 -10.60 -18.82
CA ILE A 120 -16.94 -9.56 -19.47
C ILE A 120 -17.15 -8.20 -18.78
N TYR A 121 -18.40 -7.78 -18.60
CA TYR A 121 -18.70 -6.51 -17.93
C TYR A 121 -18.39 -6.56 -16.42
N GLY A 122 -18.50 -7.73 -15.78
CA GLY A 122 -18.03 -7.96 -14.42
C GLY A 122 -16.52 -7.73 -14.29
N ALA A 123 -15.72 -8.27 -15.21
CA ALA A 123 -14.28 -8.05 -15.23
C ALA A 123 -13.92 -6.56 -15.44
N ILE A 124 -14.68 -5.84 -16.26
CA ILE A 124 -14.52 -4.38 -16.43
C ILE A 124 -14.84 -3.64 -15.12
N GLN A 125 -15.89 -4.05 -14.40
CA GLN A 125 -16.22 -3.49 -13.10
C GLN A 125 -15.09 -3.75 -12.09
N ASP A 126 -14.57 -4.97 -12.02
CA ASP A 126 -13.46 -5.33 -11.13
C ASP A 126 -12.21 -4.51 -11.45
N ASN A 127 -11.89 -4.34 -12.73
CA ASN A 127 -10.80 -3.49 -13.19
C ASN A 127 -10.95 -2.05 -12.66
N ALA A 128 -12.14 -1.45 -12.79
CA ALA A 128 -12.39 -0.11 -12.28
C ALA A 128 -12.23 -0.02 -10.75
N MET A 129 -12.71 -1.04 -10.02
CA MET A 129 -12.62 -1.07 -8.56
C MET A 129 -11.18 -1.24 -8.06
N LEU A 130 -10.38 -2.07 -8.73
CA LEU A 130 -8.98 -2.31 -8.39
C LEU A 130 -8.10 -1.10 -8.74
N SER A 131 -8.34 -0.44 -9.88
CA SER A 131 -7.60 0.75 -10.29
C SER A 131 -7.96 2.01 -9.48
N LYS A 132 -9.10 2.03 -8.77
CA LYS A 132 -9.51 3.15 -7.89
C LYS A 132 -8.40 3.58 -6.90
N PHE A 133 -7.56 2.65 -6.49
CA PHE A 133 -6.44 2.89 -5.56
C PHE A 133 -5.08 2.61 -6.22
N ALA A 134 -4.95 2.96 -7.51
CA ALA A 134 -3.74 2.77 -8.31
C ALA A 134 -3.27 1.31 -8.44
N GLY A 135 -4.20 0.36 -8.44
CA GLY A 135 -3.92 -1.04 -8.77
C GLY A 135 -3.56 -1.22 -10.25
N GLY A 136 -2.41 -1.81 -10.54
CA GLY A 136 -2.03 -2.37 -11.83
C GLY A 136 -2.69 -3.73 -12.08
N LEU A 137 -3.03 -3.99 -13.34
CA LEU A 137 -3.89 -5.10 -13.76
C LEU A 137 -3.24 -5.89 -14.90
N GLY A 138 -3.22 -7.22 -14.75
CA GLY A 138 -3.00 -8.18 -15.84
C GLY A 138 -4.29 -8.92 -16.14
N ASN A 139 -4.82 -8.76 -17.35
CA ASN A 139 -6.08 -9.41 -17.76
C ASN A 139 -5.80 -10.46 -18.83
N ASP A 140 -6.13 -11.71 -18.54
CA ASP A 140 -6.15 -12.79 -19.53
C ASP A 140 -7.48 -12.76 -20.29
N TRP A 141 -7.39 -12.39 -21.57
CA TRP A 141 -8.51 -12.33 -22.51
C TRP A 141 -8.63 -13.56 -23.41
N THR A 142 -7.74 -14.56 -23.23
CA THR A 142 -7.70 -15.78 -24.05
C THR A 142 -9.04 -16.51 -24.12
N PRO A 143 -9.86 -16.59 -23.04
CA PRO A 143 -11.12 -17.30 -23.12
C PRO A 143 -12.16 -16.65 -24.04
N VAL A 144 -12.13 -15.33 -24.21
CA VAL A 144 -13.15 -14.59 -24.98
C VAL A 144 -13.08 -15.00 -26.45
N ARG A 145 -14.23 -15.36 -27.02
CA ARG A 145 -14.33 -15.89 -28.39
C ARG A 145 -13.80 -14.89 -29.43
N ALA A 146 -13.15 -15.43 -30.46
CA ALA A 146 -12.62 -14.65 -31.57
C ALA A 146 -13.70 -14.22 -32.58
N LEU A 147 -13.30 -13.39 -33.54
CA LEU A 147 -14.15 -12.98 -34.66
C LEU A 147 -14.71 -14.18 -35.43
N GLY A 148 -16.01 -14.15 -35.75
CA GLY A 148 -16.70 -15.19 -36.49
C GLY A 148 -17.24 -16.34 -35.64
N ALA A 149 -17.02 -16.32 -34.32
CA ALA A 149 -17.62 -17.27 -33.41
C ALA A 149 -19.14 -17.01 -33.26
N TYR A 150 -19.93 -18.06 -33.40
CA TYR A 150 -21.38 -18.00 -33.27
C TYR A 150 -21.84 -17.58 -31.86
N ILE A 151 -22.86 -16.74 -31.78
CA ILE A 151 -23.52 -16.28 -30.56
C ILE A 151 -24.98 -16.72 -30.57
N LYS A 152 -25.26 -17.78 -29.81
CA LYS A 152 -26.63 -18.28 -29.61
C LYS A 152 -27.52 -17.17 -29.01
N GLY A 153 -28.65 -16.89 -29.67
CA GLY A 153 -29.64 -15.91 -29.22
C GLY A 153 -29.60 -14.57 -29.97
N THR A 154 -28.45 -14.18 -30.51
CA THR A 154 -28.28 -12.95 -31.31
C THR A 154 -28.36 -13.21 -32.82
N ASN A 155 -28.36 -14.48 -33.23
CA ASN A 155 -28.38 -14.92 -34.63
C ASN A 155 -27.21 -14.39 -35.47
N GLY A 156 -26.04 -14.26 -34.83
CA GLY A 156 -24.77 -13.88 -35.43
C GLY A 156 -23.64 -14.69 -34.86
#